data_AF-A0A183DJR1-F1
#
_entry.id   AF-A0A183DJR1-F1
#
_cell.length_a   1.000
_cell.length_b   1.000
_cell.length_c   1.000
_cell.angle_alpha   90.00
_cell.angle_beta   90.00
_cell.angle_gamma   90.00
#
_symmetry.space_group_name_H-M   'P 1'
#
loop_
_entity.id
_entity.type
_entity.pdbx_description
1 polymer ?
#
loop_
_entity_poly.entity_id
_entity_poly.type
_entity_poly.pdbx_seq_one_letter_code
_entity_poly.pdbx_strand_id
1 'polypeptide(L)'
;MPARNLDYVSLDLLVVYGEDSGMYSCRAVSDFGEAVTSCTVKCQPTESLLLDTQHQESWNQIQDIENRRPEEPIYVEPQKIMPRFVVPLPAQVGQFGEGEPIHMEGQVSGFIPEIQKYTLAF
;
A
#
# COMPACT_ATOMS: atom_id res chain seq x y z
N MET A 1 -6.22 -23.78 -49.33
CA MET A 1 -5.20 -24.25 -48.37
C MET A 1 -5.61 -23.78 -46.98
N PRO A 2 -5.76 -24.66 -45.97
CA PRO A 2 -6.17 -24.20 -44.64
C PRO A 2 -5.06 -23.36 -44.01
N ALA A 3 -5.42 -22.19 -43.48
CA ALA A 3 -4.52 -21.30 -42.76
C ALA A 3 -4.13 -21.94 -41.43
N ARG A 4 -2.83 -22.17 -41.23
CA ARG A 4 -2.29 -22.64 -39.97
C ARG A 4 -2.28 -21.44 -39.03
N ASN A 5 -3.21 -21.38 -38.07
CA ASN A 5 -3.17 -20.37 -37.02
C ASN A 5 -1.98 -20.70 -36.11
N LEU A 6 -0.94 -19.87 -36.14
CA LEU A 6 0.26 -20.01 -35.33
C LEU A 6 0.21 -18.91 -34.27
N ASP A 7 -0.06 -19.29 -33.03
CA ASP A 7 0.04 -18.40 -31.88
C ASP A 7 1.50 -18.37 -31.38
N TYR A 8 1.98 -17.21 -30.92
CA TYR A 8 3.34 -17.05 -30.41
C TYR A 8 3.33 -16.72 -28.92
N VAL A 9 4.40 -17.13 -28.23
CA VAL A 9 4.64 -16.85 -26.81
C VAL A 9 6.01 -16.16 -26.70
N SER A 10 6.10 -15.06 -25.95
CA SER A 10 7.35 -14.35 -25.69
C SER A 10 7.62 -14.23 -24.19
N LEU A 11 8.89 -14.21 -23.82
CA LEU A 11 9.39 -13.88 -22.48
C LEU A 11 10.44 -12.77 -22.64
N ASP A 12 10.20 -11.64 -22.01
CA ASP A 12 11.07 -10.47 -22.05
C ASP A 12 11.68 -10.23 -20.67
N LEU A 13 13.02 -10.32 -20.58
CA LEU A 13 13.77 -9.94 -19.38
C LEU A 13 14.29 -8.51 -19.56
N LEU A 14 13.70 -7.55 -18.85
CA LEU A 14 14.03 -6.12 -19.02
C LEU A 14 15.46 -5.79 -18.59
N VAL A 15 15.97 -6.49 -17.58
CA VAL A 15 17.34 -6.41 -17.06
C VAL A 15 17.71 -7.82 -16.61
N VAL A 16 18.96 -8.23 -16.84
CA VAL A 16 19.47 -9.57 -16.46
C VAL A 16 20.73 -9.39 -15.61
N TYR A 17 20.73 -9.98 -14.42
CA TYR A 17 21.87 -10.05 -13.51
C TYR A 17 22.50 -11.46 -13.53
N GLY A 18 23.66 -11.61 -12.88
CA GLY A 18 24.35 -12.91 -12.80
C GLY A 18 23.48 -14.01 -12.20
N GLU A 19 22.66 -13.67 -11.20
CA GLU A 19 21.71 -14.56 -10.51
C GLU A 19 20.55 -15.05 -11.38
N ASP A 20 20.22 -14.34 -12.47
CA ASP A 20 19.19 -14.74 -13.43
C ASP A 20 19.69 -15.81 -14.42
N SER A 21 20.97 -16.19 -14.34
CA SER A 21 21.52 -17.28 -15.16
C SER A 21 20.90 -18.61 -14.78
N GLY A 22 20.34 -19.34 -15.77
CA GLY A 22 19.65 -20.58 -15.48
C GLY A 22 19.03 -21.26 -16.68
N MET A 23 18.32 -22.36 -16.39
CA MET A 23 17.53 -23.10 -17.37
C MET A 23 16.09 -22.57 -17.36
N TYR A 24 15.69 -21.94 -18.45
CA TYR A 24 14.32 -21.45 -18.64
C TYR A 24 13.54 -22.49 -19.42
N SER A 25 12.34 -22.84 -18.95
CA SER A 25 11.47 -23.83 -19.60
C SER A 25 10.11 -23.20 -19.87
N CYS A 26 9.66 -23.24 -21.12
CA CYS A 26 8.31 -22.90 -21.50
C CYS A 26 7.50 -24.18 -21.68
N ARG A 27 6.31 -24.21 -21.08
CA ARG A 27 5.43 -25.37 -21.06
C ARG A 27 4.02 -24.92 -21.43
N ALA A 28 3.53 -25.42 -22.57
CA ALA A 28 2.19 -25.17 -23.06
C ALA A 28 1.33 -26.42 -22.79
N VAL A 29 0.19 -26.22 -22.14
CA VAL A 29 -0.73 -27.30 -21.74
C VAL A 29 -2.12 -27.01 -22.31
N SER A 30 -2.77 -28.05 -22.82
CA SER A 30 -4.16 -28.04 -23.30
C SER A 30 -4.86 -29.32 -22.87
N ASP A 31 -6.19 -29.38 -23.06
CA ASP A 31 -6.99 -30.59 -22.80
C ASP A 31 -6.55 -31.81 -23.64
N PHE A 32 -5.74 -31.60 -24.68
CA PHE A 32 -5.25 -32.63 -25.59
C PHE A 32 -3.78 -32.99 -25.38
N GLY A 33 -3.08 -32.35 -24.44
CA GLY A 33 -1.70 -32.68 -24.09
C GLY A 33 -0.82 -31.49 -23.75
N GLU A 34 0.49 -31.77 -23.67
CA GLU A 34 1.52 -30.84 -23.20
C GLU A 34 2.72 -30.81 -24.16
N ALA A 35 3.29 -29.62 -24.36
CA ALA A 35 4.55 -29.41 -25.05
C ALA A 35 5.50 -28.59 -24.16
N VAL A 36 6.77 -29.00 -24.09
CA VAL A 36 7.80 -28.34 -23.27
C VAL A 36 9.02 -28.04 -24.13
N THR A 37 9.59 -26.85 -23.95
CA THR A 37 10.87 -26.45 -24.54
C THR A 37 11.72 -25.71 -23.53
N SER A 38 13.04 -25.81 -23.63
CA SER A 38 13.97 -25.21 -22.66
C SER A 38 15.14 -24.50 -23.33
N CYS A 39 15.60 -23.38 -22.75
CA CYS A 39 16.78 -22.64 -23.18
C CYS A 39 17.65 -22.19 -22.00
N THR A 40 18.98 -22.27 -22.16
CA THR A 40 19.92 -21.86 -21.09
C THR A 40 20.26 -20.39 -21.29
N VAL A 41 20.04 -19.58 -20.26
CA VAL A 41 20.50 -18.19 -20.19
C VAL A 41 21.76 -18.14 -19.33
N LYS A 42 22.83 -17.54 -19.87
CA LYS A 42 24.07 -17.27 -19.13
C LYS A 42 24.33 -15.78 -19.16
N CYS A 43 24.29 -15.15 -18.00
CA CYS A 43 24.68 -13.76 -17.82
C CYS A 43 26.07 -13.73 -17.17
N GLN A 44 27.00 -13.00 -17.78
CA GLN A 44 28.28 -12.73 -17.14
C GLN A 44 28.05 -11.60 -16.13
N PRO A 45 28.30 -11.83 -14.82
CA PRO A 45 28.18 -10.76 -13.85
C PRO A 45 29.21 -9.68 -14.17
N THR A 46 28.76 -8.44 -14.35
CA THR A 46 29.63 -7.27 -14.24
C THR A 46 30.18 -7.23 -12.81
N GLU A 47 31.48 -6.94 -12.69
CA GLU A 47 32.30 -6.96 -11.45
C GLU A 47 31.51 -7.06 -10.14
N SER A 48 31.78 -8.14 -9.40
CA SER A 48 31.16 -8.50 -8.12
C SER A 48 30.82 -7.26 -7.30
N LEU A 49 29.54 -6.91 -7.26
CA LEU A 49 29.03 -5.98 -6.26
C LEU A 49 29.56 -6.47 -4.90
N LEU A 50 30.20 -5.57 -4.15
CA LEU A 50 30.60 -5.83 -2.77
C LEU A 50 29.32 -5.92 -1.94
N LEU A 51 28.71 -7.11 -1.94
CA LEU A 51 27.50 -7.42 -1.16
C LEU A 51 27.83 -7.59 0.33
N ASP A 52 29.11 -7.78 0.65
CA ASP A 52 29.57 -7.85 2.03
C ASP A 52 29.46 -6.50 2.71
N THR A 53 29.04 -6.53 3.98
CA THR A 53 28.98 -5.36 4.84
C THR A 53 30.38 -4.77 5.01
N GLN A 54 30.62 -3.60 4.43
CA GLN A 54 31.94 -2.93 4.49
C GLN A 54 32.24 -2.34 5.89
N HIS A 55 31.22 -2.14 6.72
CA HIS A 55 31.34 -1.58 8.07
C HIS A 55 30.49 -2.36 9.08
N GLN A 56 31.07 -3.42 9.64
CA GLN A 56 30.37 -4.31 10.57
C GLN A 56 29.85 -3.57 11.82
N GLU A 57 30.58 -2.55 12.30
CA GLU A 57 30.18 -1.74 13.45
C GLU A 57 28.87 -0.97 13.19
N SER A 58 28.78 -0.28 12.04
CA SER A 58 27.57 0.44 11.64
C SER A 58 26.40 -0.51 11.43
N TRP A 59 26.65 -1.70 10.87
CA TRP A 59 25.61 -2.70 10.67
C TRP A 59 25.05 -3.22 12.00
N ASN A 60 25.92 -3.54 12.96
CA ASN A 60 25.49 -3.93 14.30
C ASN A 60 24.68 -2.80 14.97
N GLN A 61 25.13 -1.55 14.85
CA GLN A 61 24.42 -0.40 15.40
C GLN A 61 23.03 -0.21 14.78
N ILE A 62 22.89 -0.42 13.47
CA ILE A 62 21.59 -0.39 12.78
C ILE A 62 20.67 -1.48 13.32
N GLN A 63 21.17 -2.72 13.45
CA GLN A 63 20.38 -3.81 14.02
C GLN A 63 19.93 -3.53 15.45
N ASP A 64 20.80 -2.96 16.28
CA ASP A 64 20.45 -2.54 17.64
C ASP A 64 19.35 -1.46 17.65
N ILE A 65 19.37 -0.54 16.68
CA ILE A 65 18.34 0.50 16.54
C ILE A 65 17.02 -0.09 16.04
N GLU A 66 17.05 -0.96 15.03
CA GLU A 66 15.86 -1.59 14.45
C GLU A 66 15.18 -2.56 15.44
N ASN A 67 15.96 -3.25 16.28
CA ASN A 67 15.43 -4.14 17.30
C ASN A 67 14.83 -3.41 18.51
N ARG A 68 15.05 -2.09 18.64
CA ARG A 68 14.33 -1.28 19.64
C ARG A 68 12.89 -1.17 19.20
N ARG A 69 12.04 -2.01 19.78
CA ARG A 69 10.60 -1.80 19.70
C ARG A 69 10.30 -0.49 20.42
N PRO A 70 9.70 0.52 19.76
CA PRO A 70 9.15 1.64 20.48
C PRO A 70 8.12 1.08 21.47
N GLU A 71 8.15 1.55 22.73
CA GLU A 71 7.09 1.22 23.67
C GLU A 71 5.76 1.64 23.02
N GLU A 72 4.84 0.68 22.88
CA GLU A 72 3.52 0.99 22.37
C GLU A 72 2.90 2.03 23.32
N PRO A 73 2.51 3.21 22.82
CA PRO A 73 1.90 4.21 23.68
C PRO A 73 0.64 3.61 24.28
N ILE A 74 0.47 3.72 25.60
CA ILE A 74 -0.74 3.29 26.29
C ILE A 74 -1.91 4.09 25.71
N TYR A 75 -2.74 3.43 24.91
CA TYR A 75 -3.93 4.04 24.34
C TYR A 75 -5.03 4.08 25.41
N VAL A 76 -5.20 5.25 26.03
CA VAL A 76 -6.39 5.51 26.84
C VAL A 76 -7.52 5.88 25.89
N GLU A 77 -8.49 4.98 25.71
CA GLU A 77 -9.68 5.28 24.90
C GLU A 77 -10.36 6.53 25.48
N PRO A 78 -10.55 7.60 24.69
CA PRO A 78 -11.18 8.81 25.19
C PRO A 78 -12.59 8.48 25.69
N GLN A 79 -12.96 9.01 26.86
CA GLN A 79 -14.29 8.76 27.42
C GLN A 79 -15.37 9.23 26.44
N LYS A 80 -16.30 8.33 26.10
CA LYS A 80 -17.45 8.61 25.25
C LYS A 80 -18.47 9.42 26.04
N ILE A 81 -18.36 10.74 25.97
CA ILE A 81 -19.28 11.68 26.60
C ILE A 81 -20.43 11.95 25.62
N MET A 82 -21.67 12.02 26.11
CA MET A 82 -22.83 12.34 25.27
C MET A 82 -22.71 13.78 24.72
N PRO A 83 -23.05 14.02 23.43
CA PRO A 83 -22.99 15.36 22.86
C PRO A 83 -23.96 16.30 23.57
N ARG A 84 -23.46 17.47 23.96
CA ARG A 84 -24.24 18.52 24.61
C ARG A 84 -23.88 19.89 24.03
N PHE A 85 -24.88 20.72 23.78
CA PHE A 85 -24.67 22.13 23.47
C PHE A 85 -24.01 22.83 24.67
N VAL A 86 -22.76 23.25 24.47
CA VAL A 86 -22.04 24.16 25.37
C VAL A 86 -22.56 25.57 25.15
N VAL A 87 -22.82 25.92 23.89
CA VAL A 87 -23.46 27.18 23.51
C VAL A 87 -24.77 26.84 22.81
N PRO A 88 -25.94 27.07 23.45
CA PRO A 88 -27.23 26.84 22.82
C PRO A 88 -27.48 27.90 21.73
N LEU A 89 -28.31 27.55 20.75
CA LEU A 89 -28.76 28.50 19.75
C LEU A 89 -29.54 29.66 20.42
N PRO A 90 -29.54 30.86 19.82
CA PRO A 90 -30.34 31.97 20.33
C PRO A 90 -31.82 31.59 20.46
N ALA A 91 -32.43 31.85 21.61
CA ALA A 91 -33.83 31.50 21.85
C ALA A 91 -34.80 32.28 20.94
N GLN A 92 -34.37 33.45 20.47
CA GLN A 92 -35.09 34.31 19.54
C GLN A 92 -34.08 34.87 18.54
N VAL A 93 -34.33 34.66 17.26
CA VAL A 93 -33.48 35.17 16.17
C VAL A 93 -33.98 36.48 15.58
N GLY A 94 -35.22 36.88 15.88
CA GLY A 94 -35.86 38.11 15.35
C GLY A 94 -36.99 37.80 14.35
N GLN A 95 -37.53 38.83 13.70
CA GLN A 95 -38.45 38.72 12.55
C GLN A 95 -37.68 39.09 11.28
N PHE A 96 -37.82 38.29 10.24
CA PHE A 96 -37.08 38.44 8.98
C PHE A 96 -38.04 38.46 7.78
N GLY A 97 -37.65 39.19 6.74
CA GLY A 97 -38.39 39.23 5.47
C GLY A 97 -38.14 37.99 4.60
N GLU A 98 -39.06 37.71 3.68
CA GLU A 98 -38.89 36.60 2.73
C GLU A 98 -37.67 36.84 1.82
N GLY A 99 -36.76 35.86 1.78
CA GLY A 99 -35.51 35.93 1.00
C GLY A 99 -34.28 36.41 1.77
N GLU A 100 -34.42 36.78 3.05
CA GLU A 100 -33.28 37.20 3.88
C GLU A 100 -32.47 36.00 4.41
N PRO A 101 -31.13 35.98 4.26
CA PRO A 101 -30.29 34.93 4.83
C PRO A 101 -30.11 35.14 6.34
N ILE A 102 -30.40 34.10 7.13
CA ILE A 102 -30.20 34.10 8.59
C ILE A 102 -29.02 33.20 8.92
N HIS A 103 -28.11 33.68 9.78
CA HIS A 103 -27.01 32.90 10.33
C HIS A 103 -27.27 32.57 11.81
N MET A 104 -27.10 31.31 12.18
CA MET A 104 -27.15 30.84 13.56
C MET A 104 -25.99 29.90 13.80
N GLU A 105 -25.32 30.05 14.93
CA GLU A 105 -24.21 29.19 15.34
C GLU A 105 -24.45 28.64 16.76
N GLY A 106 -23.99 27.41 16.99
CA GLY A 106 -24.03 26.74 18.28
C GLY A 106 -22.83 25.83 18.43
N GLN A 107 -22.37 25.62 19.66
CA GLN A 107 -21.16 24.83 19.94
C GLN A 107 -21.53 23.58 20.73
N VAL A 108 -21.06 22.42 20.28
CA VAL A 108 -21.31 21.11 20.91
C VAL A 108 -20.00 20.56 21.47
N SER A 109 -20.05 20.01 22.67
CA SER A 109 -18.95 19.23 23.28
C SER A 109 -19.39 17.79 23.53
N GLY A 110 -18.45 16.86 23.66
CA GLY A 110 -18.73 15.41 23.73
C GLY A 110 -19.01 14.77 22.38
N PHE A 111 -18.87 15.51 21.27
CA PHE A 111 -18.92 14.91 19.95
C PHE A 111 -17.60 14.19 19.69
N ILE A 112 -17.61 12.86 19.69
CA ILE A 112 -16.55 12.07 19.07
C ILE A 112 -16.95 11.96 17.60
N PRO A 113 -16.33 12.71 16.68
CA PRO A 113 -16.49 12.40 15.27
C PRO A 113 -15.92 10.99 15.09
N GLU A 114 -16.78 10.00 14.90
CA GLU A 114 -16.33 8.69 14.42
C GLU A 114 -15.61 8.93 13.10
N ILE A 115 -14.28 8.94 13.19
CA ILE A 115 -13.36 8.28 12.27
C ILE A 115 -14.02 7.93 10.93
N GLN A 116 -14.08 8.89 9.99
CA GLN A 116 -14.21 8.55 8.58
C GLN A 116 -12.87 7.98 8.10
N LYS A 117 -12.57 6.72 8.46
CA LYS A 117 -11.45 5.97 7.89
C LYS A 117 -11.87 5.45 6.52
N TYR A 118 -11.29 6.06 5.50
CA TYR A 118 -10.98 5.56 4.17
C TYR A 118 -11.26 4.07 3.96
N THR A 119 -12.14 3.75 3.01
CA THR A 119 -12.11 2.47 2.29
C THR A 119 -11.48 2.72 0.92
N LEU A 120 -10.25 2.27 0.73
CA LEU A 120 -9.72 1.99 -0.61
C LEU A 120 -10.38 0.68 -1.05
N ALA A 121 -11.26 0.76 -2.04
CA ALA A 121 -11.66 -0.40 -2.82
C ALA A 121 -10.64 -0.58 -3.95
N PHE A 122 -10.16 -1.81 -4.14
CA PHE A 122 -9.32 -2.23 -5.25
C PHE A 122 -10.05 -2.07 -6.59
#